data_AF-A0A453MJN7-F1
#
_entry.id   AF-A0A453MJN7-F1
#
_cell.length_a   1.000
_cell.length_b   1.000
_cell.length_c   1.000
_cell.angle_alpha   90.00
_cell.angle_beta   90.00
_cell.angle_gamma   90.00
#
_symmetry.space_group_name_H-M   'P 1'
#
loop_
_entity.id
_entity.type
_entity.pdbx_description
1 polymer ?
#
loop_
_entity_poly.entity_id
_entity_poly.type
_entity_poly.pdbx_seq_one_letter_code
_entity_poly.pdbx_strand_id
1 'polypeptide(L)' 'MVTEEALPTYQKMLNILDGGVRDETGSSPTSWAVWTRAWTAEENRHGDLMNKYIYLTGRADMRQVE' A
#
# COMPACT_ATOMS: atom_id res chain seq x y z
N MET A 1 1.45 -3.71 -10.57
CA MET A 1 2.37 -2.57 -10.47
C MET A 1 1.54 -1.31 -10.30
N VAL A 2 0.90 -0.75 -11.34
CA VAL A 2 0.03 0.44 -11.19
C VAL A 2 -0.99 0.34 -10.05
N THR A 3 -1.76 -0.74 -9.99
CA THR A 3 -2.74 -0.96 -8.90
C THR A 3 -2.07 -1.09 -7.52
N GLU A 4 -0.94 -1.79 -7.45
CA GLU A 4 -0.20 -1.98 -6.19
C GLU A 4 0.44 -0.67 -5.69
N GLU A 5 0.93 0.17 -6.59
CA GLU A 5 1.51 1.49 -6.30
C GLU A 5 0.45 2.49 -5.79
N ALA A 6 -0.84 2.18 -5.99
CA ALA A 6 -1.95 2.95 -5.40
C ALA A 6 -2.19 2.63 -3.90
N LEU A 7 -1.30 1.87 -3.24
CA LEU A 7 -1.39 1.47 -1.84
C LEU A 7 -1.78 2.59 -0.85
N PRO A 8 -1.28 3.84 -0.96
CA PRO A 8 -1.74 4.92 -0.08
C PRO A 8 -3.26 5.12 -0.09
N THR A 9 -3.91 4.87 -1.23
CA THR A 9 -5.37 4.95 -1.37
C THR A 9 -6.07 3.83 -0.60
N TYR A 10 -5.53 2.62 -0.61
CA TYR A 10 -6.12 1.48 0.12
C TYR A 10 -5.96 1.63 1.63
N GLN A 11 -4.80 2.07 2.10
CA GLN A 11 -4.62 2.36 3.52
C GLN A 11 -5.55 3.49 3.98
N LYS A 12 -5.73 4.53 3.16
CA LYS A 12 -6.72 5.58 3.43
C LYS A 12 -8.14 5.02 3.50
N MET A 13 -8.52 4.11 2.60
CA MET A 13 -9.83 3.47 2.63
C MET A 13 -10.05 2.72 3.96
N LEU A 14 -9.07 1.97 4.46
CA LEU A 14 -9.16 1.30 5.75
C LEU A 14 -9.28 2.30 6.91
N ASN A 15 -8.56 3.42 6.83
CA ASN A 15 -8.55 4.47 7.85
C ASN A 15 -9.78 5.40 7.82
N ILE A 16 -10.76 5.19 6.93
CA ILE A 16 -12.06 5.89 6.99
C ILE A 16 -13.21 4.97 7.44
N LEU A 17 -12.94 3.70 7.72
CA LEU A 17 -13.95 2.77 8.20
C LEU A 17 -14.26 3.02 9.68
N ASP A 18 -15.56 3.16 9.97
CA ASP A 18 -16.08 3.21 11.33
C ASP A 18 -16.00 1.84 12.03
N GLY A 19 -16.29 1.82 13.34
CA GLY A 19 -16.29 0.58 14.13
C GLY A 19 -14.96 0.24 14.80
N GLY A 20 -14.10 1.24 15.03
CA GLY A 20 -12.82 1.08 15.73
C GLY A 20 -11.69 0.50 14.86
N VAL A 21 -11.91 0.44 13.54
CA VAL A 21 -10.92 -0.04 12.56
C VAL A 21 -9.87 1.02 12.24
N ARG A 22 -10.31 2.28 12.13
CA ARG A 22 -9.47 3.44 11.85
C ARG A 22 -8.30 3.59 12.83
N ASP A 23 -7.13 3.88 12.29
CA ASP A 23 -6.00 4.37 13.08
C ASP A 23 -6.12 5.88 13.31
N GLU A 24 -6.55 6.28 14.51
CA GLU A 24 -6.79 7.68 14.86
C GLU A 24 -5.53 8.53 14.97
N THR A 25 -4.37 7.91 15.24
CA THR A 25 -3.12 8.64 15.52
C THR A 25 -1.99 8.31 14.54
N GLY A 26 -2.20 7.35 13.63
CA GLY A 26 -1.15 6.76 12.80
C GLY A 26 -0.23 5.79 13.56
N SER A 27 -0.54 5.55 14.83
CA SER A 27 0.24 4.71 15.75
C SER A 27 -0.62 4.11 16.85
N SER A 28 -1.95 4.09 16.67
CA SER A 28 -2.87 3.61 17.68
C SER A 28 -2.52 2.15 18.08
N PRO A 29 -2.61 1.80 19.38
CA PRO A 29 -2.32 0.47 19.86
C PRO A 29 -3.48 -0.52 19.64
N THR A 30 -4.59 -0.10 19.03
CA THR A 30 -5.72 -1.00 18.74
C THR A 30 -5.30 -2.09 17.77
N SER A 31 -5.84 -3.30 17.95
CA SER A 31 -5.51 -4.45 17.10
C SER A 31 -5.74 -4.16 15.61
N TRP A 32 -6.79 -3.41 15.29
CA TRP A 32 -7.09 -3.00 13.92
C TRP A 32 -6.08 -2.01 13.34
N ALA A 33 -5.63 -1.03 14.12
CA ALA A 33 -4.61 -0.09 13.66
C ALA A 33 -3.26 -0.80 13.45
N VAL A 34 -2.89 -1.73 14.34
CA VAL A 34 -1.71 -2.58 14.19
C VAL A 34 -1.80 -3.43 12.93
N TRP A 35 -2.95 -4.09 12.71
CA TRP A 35 -3.20 -4.88 11.49
C TRP A 35 -3.09 -4.01 10.24
N THR A 36 -3.78 -2.87 10.18
CA THR A 36 -3.76 -1.97 9.01
C THR A 36 -2.34 -1.55 8.66
N ARG A 37 -1.51 -1.17 9.64
CA ARG A 37 -0.11 -0.79 9.39
C ARG A 37 0.75 -1.98 8.96
N ALA A 38 0.57 -3.14 9.58
CA ALA A 38 1.31 -4.35 9.23
C ALA A 38 0.96 -4.84 7.81
N TRP A 39 -0.34 -4.87 7.48
CA TRP A 39 -0.83 -5.20 6.14
C TRP A 39 -0.27 -4.22 5.09
N THR A 40 -0.32 -2.91 5.34
CA THR A 40 0.29 -1.92 4.43
C THR A 40 1.79 -2.16 4.26
N ALA A 41 2.52 -2.48 5.33
CA ALA A 41 3.94 -2.79 5.22
C ALA A 41 4.21 -4.04 4.37
N GLU A 42 3.34 -5.04 4.44
CA GLU A 42 3.44 -6.23 3.60
C GLU A 42 3.14 -5.92 2.13
N GLU A 43 2.03 -5.24 1.84
CA GLU A 43 1.57 -4.88 0.49
C GLU A 43 2.56 -3.97 -0.25
N ASN A 44 3.27 -3.08 0.46
CA ASN A 44 4.25 -2.19 -0.17
C ASN A 44 5.30 -2.96 -0.97
N ARG A 45 5.66 -4.16 -0.51
CA ARG A 45 6.66 -5.02 -1.17
C ARG A 45 6.16 -5.55 -2.51
N HIS A 46 4.85 -5.66 -2.72
CA HIS A 46 4.27 -6.13 -3.98
C HIS A 46 4.52 -5.12 -5.10
N GLY A 47 4.24 -3.83 -4.85
CA GLY A 47 4.54 -2.72 -5.76
C GLY A 47 6.02 -2.63 -6.07
N ASP A 48 6.85 -2.56 -5.02
CA ASP A 48 8.31 -2.44 -5.12
C ASP A 48 8.95 -3.55 -5.97
N LEU A 49 8.58 -4.81 -5.71
CA LEU A 49 9.13 -5.96 -6.44
C LEU A 49 8.74 -5.90 -7.91
N MET A 50 7.48 -5.62 -8.20
CA MET A 50 6.96 -5.61 -9.57
C MET A 50 7.49 -4.40 -10.36
N ASN A 51 7.63 -3.23 -9.73
CA ASN A 51 8.23 -2.03 -10.31
C ASN A 51 9.66 -2.31 -10.79
N LYS A 52 10.52 -2.79 -9.87
CA LYS A 52 11.92 -3.13 -10.19
C LYS A 52 12.01 -4.22 -11.25
N TYR A 53 11.17 -5.25 -11.18
CA TYR A 53 11.12 -6.30 -12.19
C TYR A 53 10.80 -5.73 -13.58
N ILE A 54 9.71 -4.98 -13.72
CA ILE A 54 9.28 -4.41 -15.00
C ILE A 54 10.35 -3.43 -15.54
N TYR A 55 10.88 -2.54 -14.69
CA TYR A 55 11.96 -1.62 -15.05
C TYR A 55 13.17 -2.37 -15.63
N LEU A 56 13.66 -3.40 -14.94
CA LEU A 56 14.83 -4.16 -15.37
C LEU A 56 14.59 -5.03 -16.62
N THR A 57 13.34 -5.39 -16.91
CA THR A 57 13.04 -6.15 -18.13
C THR A 57 13.28 -5.35 -19.41
N GLY A 58 13.18 -4.01 -19.35
CA GLY A 58 13.23 -3.13 -20.52
C GLY A 58 12.11 -3.37 -21.54
N ARG A 59 11.03 -4.06 -21.14
CA ARG A 59 9.92 -4.45 -22.04
C ARG A 59 8.71 -3.51 -21.98
N ALA A 60 8.71 -2.53 -21.10
CA ALA A 60 7.65 -1.55 -20.94
C ALA A 60 8.22 -0.13 -20.89
N ASP A 61 7.45 0.84 -21.37
CA ASP A 61 7.77 2.26 -21.22
C ASP A 61 7.36 2.74 -19.82
N MET A 62 8.31 2.75 -18.89
CA MET A 62 8.06 3.16 -17.50
C MET A 62 7.55 4.60 -17.38
N ARG A 63 7.87 5.47 -18.33
CA ARG A 63 7.39 6.86 -18.34
C ARG A 63 5.87 6.96 -18.56
N GLN A 64 5.27 5.99 -19.25
CA GLN A 64 3.82 5.92 -19.41
C GLN A 64 3.12 5.23 -18.24
N VAL A 65 3.88 4.50 -17.43
CA VAL A 65 3.33 3.79 -16.28
C VAL A 65 3.30 4.66 -15.03
N GLU A 66 4.29 5.54 -14.88
CA GLU A 66 4.40 6.58 -13.84
C GLU A 66 3.54 7.81 -14.13
#